data_AF-A0A3C0VF81-F1
#
_entry.id   AF-A0A3C0VF81-F1
#
_cell.length_a   1.000
_cell.length_b   1.000
_cell.length_c   1.000
_cell.angle_alpha   90.00
_cell.angle_beta   90.00
_cell.angle_gamma   90.00
#
_symmetry.space_group_name_H-M   'P 1'
#
loop_
_entity.id
_entity.type
_entity.pdbx_description
1 polymer ?
#
loop_
_entity_poly.entity_id
_entity_poly.type
_entity_poly.pdbx_seq_one_letter_code
_entity_poly.pdbx_strand_id
1 'polypeptide(L)'
;MRARRSLCPLLAAISIGAAAADSGSRIVRAGGGEGGPGAAGAALVAALAAAEPGDTIVLAAGDYEISSALRPKSGVRLLGAGQDRTTLRYRGKQPGSFAA
;
A
#
# COMPACT_ATOMS: atom_id res chain seq x y z
N MET A 1 -36.18 31.88 29.58
CA MET A 1 -36.83 31.49 28.30
C MET A 1 -35.90 31.81 27.14
N ARG A 2 -35.90 30.96 26.12
CA ARG A 2 -35.00 30.89 24.95
C ARG A 2 -35.17 32.09 24.00
N ALA A 3 -34.08 32.60 23.43
CA ALA A 3 -33.90 33.00 22.02
C ALA A 3 -32.74 33.99 21.89
N ARG A 4 -31.95 34.09 20.81
CA ARG A 4 -31.66 33.31 19.60
C ARG A 4 -30.51 34.10 18.94
N ARG A 5 -29.55 33.36 18.37
CA ARG A 5 -28.90 33.65 17.07
C ARG A 5 -28.22 35.01 16.89
N SER A 6 -26.89 35.01 16.88
CA SER A 6 -26.13 35.36 15.67
C SER A 6 -24.62 35.25 15.99
N LEU A 7 -24.04 34.08 15.76
CA LEU A 7 -22.59 33.91 15.79
C LEU A 7 -22.21 32.81 14.80
N CYS A 8 -22.03 33.23 13.54
CA CYS A 8 -21.03 32.68 12.64
C CYS A 8 -20.04 33.84 12.44
N PRO A 9 -18.72 33.61 12.51
CA PRO A 9 -18.09 32.69 11.58
C PRO A 9 -16.91 31.93 12.19
N LEU A 10 -17.06 30.62 12.42
CA LEU A 10 -15.87 29.77 12.59
C LEU A 10 -15.54 29.15 11.23
N LEU A 11 -14.84 29.96 10.43
CA LEU A 11 -14.00 29.48 9.34
C LEU A 11 -12.81 28.68 9.91
N ALA A 12 -12.19 27.90 9.02
CA ALA A 12 -10.94 27.13 9.18
C ALA A 12 -11.15 25.74 9.81
N ALA A 13 -11.40 24.67 9.07
CA ALA A 13 -10.51 24.06 8.06
C ALA A 13 -9.05 24.05 8.54
N ILE A 14 -8.50 22.85 8.78
CA ILE A 14 -7.21 22.36 8.25
C ILE A 14 -6.97 20.99 8.87
N SER A 15 -7.26 19.99 8.04
CA SER A 15 -6.57 18.71 7.95
C SER A 15 -5.10 18.78 8.33
N ILE A 16 -4.63 17.95 9.25
CA ILE A 16 -3.34 17.24 9.21
C ILE A 16 -3.48 16.07 10.20
N GLY A 17 -3.99 14.93 9.72
CA GLY A 17 -3.62 13.66 10.31
C GLY A 17 -2.21 13.38 9.83
N ALA A 18 -1.22 13.88 10.57
CA ALA A 18 0.19 13.66 10.30
C ALA A 18 0.46 12.14 10.35
N ALA A 19 0.54 11.49 9.18
CA ALA A 19 1.28 10.25 9.07
C ALA A 19 2.74 10.64 9.28
N ALA A 20 3.22 10.50 10.52
CA ALA A 20 4.63 10.51 10.81
C ALA A 20 5.28 9.42 9.94
N ALA A 21 5.94 9.85 8.88
CA ALA A 21 6.95 9.08 8.19
C ALA A 21 8.14 8.99 9.14
N ASP A 22 8.08 7.99 10.03
CA ASP A 22 9.23 7.61 10.84
C ASP A 22 10.32 7.14 9.88
N SER A 23 11.44 7.87 9.87
CA SER A 23 12.59 7.64 9.00
C SER A 23 13.43 6.45 9.51
N GLY A 24 12.78 5.31 9.62
CA GLY A 24 13.35 4.04 10.02
C GLY A 24 12.61 2.94 9.29
N SER A 25 13.36 2.14 8.51
CA SER A 25 12.91 0.97 7.73
C SER A 25 11.50 0.51 8.09
N ARG A 26 10.47 1.01 7.38
CA ARG A 26 9.10 0.64 7.67
C ARG A 26 8.89 -0.75 7.09
N ILE A 27 8.80 -1.75 7.98
CA ILE A 27 8.47 -3.11 7.58
C ILE A 27 6.96 -3.18 7.31
N VAL A 28 6.57 -3.03 6.05
CA VAL A 28 5.18 -3.23 5.64
C VAL A 28 4.95 -4.72 5.40
N ARG A 29 4.18 -5.36 6.28
CA ARG A 29 3.80 -6.77 6.12
C ARG A 29 2.54 -6.88 5.28
N ALA A 30 2.68 -7.29 4.02
CA ALA A 30 1.54 -7.72 3.23
C ALA A 30 1.28 -9.20 3.53
N GLY A 31 0.22 -9.50 4.29
CA GLY A 31 -0.14 -10.86 4.66
C GLY A 31 -0.98 -11.57 3.60
N GLY A 32 -0.74 -12.87 3.41
CA GLY A 32 -1.56 -13.77 2.58
C GLY A 32 -2.73 -14.44 3.33
N GLY A 33 -3.28 -13.80 4.36
CA GLY A 33 -4.29 -14.37 5.25
C GLY A 33 -5.62 -13.63 5.19
N GLU A 34 -6.71 -14.39 5.09
CA GLU A 34 -8.13 -13.98 5.07
C GLU A 34 -8.51 -12.99 3.96
N GLY A 35 -8.74 -13.53 2.76
CA GLY A 35 -9.21 -12.74 1.60
C GLY A 35 -8.89 -13.35 0.24
N GLY A 36 -8.10 -14.43 0.23
CA GLY A 36 -7.65 -15.09 -0.99
C GLY A 36 -6.50 -14.33 -1.69
N PRO A 37 -5.91 -14.93 -2.73
CA PRO A 37 -4.68 -14.42 -3.33
C PRO A 37 -4.86 -13.04 -4.00
N GLY A 38 -6.07 -12.71 -4.47
CA GLY A 38 -6.37 -11.41 -5.07
C GLY A 38 -6.39 -10.25 -4.06
N ALA A 39 -6.90 -10.47 -2.84
CA ALA A 39 -6.88 -9.47 -1.78
C ALA A 39 -5.44 -9.19 -1.31
N ALA A 40 -4.62 -10.24 -1.21
CA ALA A 40 -3.21 -10.12 -0.87
C ALA A 40 -2.44 -9.31 -1.94
N GLY A 41 -2.74 -9.51 -3.23
CA GLY A 41 -2.17 -8.72 -4.31
C GLY A 41 -2.57 -7.23 -4.26
N ALA A 42 -3.83 -6.92 -3.95
CA ALA A 42 -4.29 -5.55 -3.77
C ALA A 42 -3.58 -4.86 -2.58
N ALA A 43 -3.40 -5.59 -1.47
CA ALA A 43 -2.65 -5.11 -0.31
C ALA A 43 -1.18 -4.82 -0.64
N LEU A 44 -0.54 -5.66 -1.47
CA LEU A 44 0.82 -5.43 -1.96
C LEU A 44 0.91 -4.15 -2.81
N VAL A 45 -0.02 -3.92 -3.72
CA VAL A 45 -0.04 -2.70 -4.55
C VAL A 45 -0.22 -1.46 -3.67
N ALA A 46 -1.12 -1.51 -2.69
CA ALA A 46 -1.32 -0.42 -1.74
C ALA A 46 -0.05 -0.16 -0.89
N ALA A 47 0.61 -1.22 -0.42
CA ALA A 47 1.88 -1.13 0.30
C ALA A 47 2.97 -0.46 -0.54
N LEU A 48 3.11 -0.84 -1.81
CA LEU A 48 4.08 -0.23 -2.73
C LEU A 48 3.76 1.24 -3.04
N ALA A 49 2.48 1.59 -3.14
CA ALA A 49 2.06 2.97 -3.36
C ALA A 49 2.33 3.86 -2.13
N ALA A 50 2.14 3.32 -0.93
CA ALA A 50 2.38 4.01 0.34
C ALA A 50 3.87 4.04 0.74
N ALA A 51 4.69 3.10 0.25
CA ALA A 51 6.09 3.00 0.61
C ALA A 51 6.90 4.25 0.20
N GLU A 52 7.86 4.60 1.04
CA GLU A 52 8.83 5.66 0.82
C GLU A 52 10.23 5.09 0.53
N PRO A 53 11.14 5.86 -0.10
CA PRO A 53 12.51 5.43 -0.29
C PRO A 53 13.17 5.03 1.03
N GLY A 54 13.74 3.81 1.10
CA GLY A 54 14.30 3.22 2.31
C GLY A 54 13.39 2.17 2.97
N ASP A 55 12.12 2.09 2.58
CA ASP A 55 11.20 1.10 3.12
C ASP A 55 11.49 -0.31 2.62
N THR A 56 11.16 -1.28 3.46
CA THR A 56 11.27 -2.70 3.13
C THR A 56 9.92 -3.37 3.31
N ILE A 57 9.28 -3.69 2.20
CA ILE A 57 8.03 -4.45 2.18
C ILE A 57 8.38 -5.92 2.31
N VAL A 58 7.87 -6.58 3.35
CA VAL A 58 8.09 -8.00 3.61
C VAL A 58 6.80 -8.76 3.33
N LEU A 59 6.87 -9.68 2.38
CA LEU A 59 5.79 -10.59 2.04
C LEU A 59 5.89 -11.84 2.92
N ALA A 60 4.76 -12.23 3.49
CA ALA A 60 4.64 -13.52 4.13
C ALA A 60 4.71 -14.66 3.10
N ALA A 61 4.80 -15.89 3.58
CA ALA A 61 4.57 -17.05 2.73
C ALA A 61 3.12 -17.02 2.24
N GLY A 62 2.90 -17.26 0.94
CA GLY A 62 1.59 -17.24 0.32
C GLY A 62 1.61 -16.87 -1.16
N ASP A 63 0.44 -16.97 -1.77
CA ASP A 63 0.18 -16.59 -3.16
C ASP A 63 -0.42 -15.18 -3.24
N TYR A 64 0.17 -14.34 -4.09
CA TYR A 64 -0.25 -12.98 -4.34
C TYR A 64 -0.66 -12.85 -5.81
N GLU A 65 -1.95 -12.67 -6.07
CA GLU A 65 -2.45 -12.45 -7.42
C GLU A 65 -2.54 -10.97 -7.73
N ILE A 66 -1.72 -10.54 -8.70
CA ILE A 66 -1.65 -9.15 -9.15
C ILE A 66 -2.28 -9.04 -10.54
N SER A 67 -3.25 -8.15 -10.69
CA SER A 67 -3.91 -7.86 -11.97
C SER A 67 -3.32 -6.66 -12.71
N SER A 68 -2.49 -5.87 -12.02
CA SER A 68 -1.78 -4.71 -12.54
C SER A 68 -0.28 -4.86 -12.33
N ALA A 69 0.50 -4.16 -13.17
CA ALA A 69 1.95 -4.20 -13.08
C ALA A 69 2.43 -3.48 -11.81
N LEU A 70 3.37 -4.10 -11.09
CA LEU A 70 3.98 -3.48 -9.92
C LEU A 70 4.85 -2.29 -10.34
N ARG A 71 4.76 -1.20 -9.57
CA ARG A 71 5.54 0.04 -9.76
C ARG A 71 6.22 0.40 -8.45
N PRO A 72 7.27 -0.35 -8.03
CA PRO A 72 8.04 0.02 -6.85
C PRO A 72 8.68 1.40 -7.07
N LYS A 73 8.65 2.25 -6.04
CA LYS A 73 9.40 3.52 -6.06
C LYS A 73 10.89 3.25 -5.87
N SER A 74 11.72 4.17 -6.35
CA SER A 74 13.17 4.12 -6.14
C SER A 74 13.50 4.06 -4.65
N GLY A 75 14.42 3.16 -4.28
CA GLY A 75 14.84 2.98 -2.89
C GLY A 75 13.92 2.09 -2.04
N VAL A 76 12.81 1.59 -2.59
CA VAL A 76 11.95 0.60 -1.90
C VAL A 76 12.51 -0.81 -2.12
N ARG A 77 12.55 -1.61 -1.06
CA ARG A 77 12.94 -3.02 -1.08
C ARG A 77 11.70 -3.89 -0.96
N LEU A 78 11.62 -4.96 -1.75
CA LEU A 78 10.58 -5.98 -1.64
C LEU A 78 11.23 -7.32 -1.31
N LEU A 79 10.85 -7.92 -0.19
CA LEU A 79 11.43 -9.15 0.32
C LEU A 79 10.36 -10.23 0.49
N GLY A 80 10.52 -11.36 -0.19
CA GLY A 80 9.70 -12.55 0.03
C GLY A 80 10.18 -13.39 1.21
N ALA A 81 9.31 -14.23 1.76
CA ALA A 81 9.68 -15.24 2.75
C ALA A 81 10.58 -16.35 2.17
N GLY A 82 10.75 -16.39 0.85
CA GLY A 82 11.59 -17.35 0.14
C GLY A 82 10.97 -17.70 -1.21
N GLN A 83 11.79 -18.12 -2.17
CA GLN A 83 11.32 -18.48 -3.51
C GLN A 83 10.26 -19.59 -3.47
N ASP A 84 10.44 -20.58 -2.60
CA ASP A 84 9.52 -21.72 -2.47
C ASP A 84 8.29 -21.42 -1.62
N ARG A 85 8.23 -20.22 -1.02
CA ARG A 85 7.21 -19.83 -0.04
C ARG A 85 6.36 -18.65 -0.47
N THR A 86 6.86 -17.81 -1.37
CA THR A 86 6.17 -16.60 -1.80
C THR A 86 6.04 -16.60 -3.32
N THR A 87 4.81 -16.71 -3.81
CA THR A 87 4.50 -16.72 -5.24
C THR A 87 3.78 -15.44 -5.63
N LEU A 88 4.34 -14.69 -6.58
CA LEU A 88 3.65 -13.56 -7.21
C LEU A 88 3.13 -14.01 -8.57
N ARG A 89 1.81 -14.03 -8.73
CA ARG A 89 1.16 -14.47 -9.97
C ARG A 89 0.48 -13.31 -10.66
N TYR A 90 0.97 -12.97 -11.85
CA TYR A 90 0.29 -11.99 -12.71
C TYR A 90 -0.93 -12.61 -13.39
N ARG A 91 -2.09 -11.99 -13.21
CA ARG A 91 -3.39 -12.36 -13.83
C ARG A 91 -3.97 -11.24 -14.69
N GLY A 92 -3.19 -10.19 -14.98
CA GLY A 92 -3.65 -9.09 -15.82
C GLY A 92 -3.86 -9.53 -17.27
N LYS A 93 -4.88 -8.95 -17.93
CA LYS A 93 -5.25 -9.31 -19.32
C LYS A 93 -4.22 -8.90 -20.37
N GLN A 94 -3.31 -7.99 -20.03
CA GLN A 94 -2.29 -7.48 -20.94
C GLN A 94 -0.96 -7.39 -20.17
N PRO A 95 0.06 -8.20 -20.50
CA PRO A 95 1.40 -7.98 -19.96
C PRO A 95 1.89 -6.59 -20.42
N GLY A 96 2.70 -5.93 -19.59
CA GLY A 96 3.26 -4.62 -19.96
C GLY A 96 3.93 -4.71 -21.33
N SER A 97 3.60 -3.78 -22.24
CA SER A 97 4.25 -3.73 -23.54
C SER A 97 5.73 -3.38 -23.31
N PHE A 98 6.61 -4.35 -23.51
CA PHE A 98 8.03 -4.09 -23.66
C PHE A 98 8.24 -3.58 -25.09
N ALA A 99 7.85 -2.33 -25.35
CA ALA A 99 8.30 -1.66 -26.57
C ALA A 99 9.81 -1.46 -26.41
N ALA A 100 10.57 -2.24 -27.17
CA ALA A 100 12.02 -2.17 -27.26
C ALA A 100 12.47 -0.89 -27.97
#